data_AF-A0AAN8W9B1-F1
#
_entry.id   AF-A0AAN8W9B1-F1
#
_cell.length_a   1.000
_cell.length_b   1.000
_cell.length_c   1.000
_cell.angle_alpha   90.00
_cell.angle_beta   90.00
_cell.angle_gamma   90.00
#
_symmetry.space_group_name_H-M   'P 1'
#
loop_
_entity.id
_entity.type
_entity.pdbx_description
1 polymer ?
#
loop_
_entity_poly.entity_id
_entity_poly.type
_entity_poly.pdbx_seq_one_letter_code
_entity_poly.pdbx_strand_id
1 'polypeptide(L)'
;MLLQNTCGLAVGDIWCNPQTPSEHLSLEHTLFRLKTIRNTVCHEPQTLMQMSENDLQLKLSELRNLCRVILQKAGLKSNKSRSFIDSHVHNMEKEFDDIQANPIPSGITAEKFALVAKIEMKKYSNIATSINNIVQPHLEAKDSTGRKKRSLKTVLSWKCKDGSSPSCILLIGETGTGKSTVC
;
A
#
# COMPACT_ATOMS: atom_id res chain seq x y z
N MET A 1 14.95 13.90 -1.59
CA MET A 1 15.89 14.99 -1.89
C MET A 1 15.73 16.21 -0.97
N LEU A 2 14.61 16.95 -0.97
CA LEU A 2 14.51 18.20 -0.19
C LEU A 2 14.85 18.02 1.30
N LEU A 3 14.17 17.09 1.98
CA LEU A 3 14.38 16.79 3.41
C LEU A 3 15.80 16.28 3.74
N GLN A 4 16.46 15.62 2.78
CA GLN A 4 17.82 15.11 2.94
C GLN A 4 18.82 16.26 2.97
N ASN A 5 18.63 17.26 2.10
CA ASN A 5 19.45 18.46 2.04
C ASN A 5 19.17 19.43 3.21
N THR A 6 17.91 19.54 3.68
CA THR A 6 17.59 20.47 4.77
C THR A 6 18.03 19.96 6.15
N CYS A 7 18.08 18.64 6.33
CA CYS A 7 18.39 18.04 7.64
C CYS A 7 19.80 17.45 7.75
N GLY A 8 20.65 17.60 6.73
CA GLY A 8 22.02 17.08 6.73
C GLY A 8 22.10 15.55 6.84
N LEU A 9 21.15 14.83 6.24
CA LEU A 9 21.08 13.36 6.34
C LEU A 9 22.09 12.75 5.34
N ALA A 10 22.93 11.82 5.83
CA ALA A 10 24.09 11.27 5.10
C ALA A 10 23.69 10.49 3.84
N VAL A 11 24.14 10.87 2.63
CA VAL A 11 23.75 10.25 1.35
C VAL A 11 24.04 8.73 1.30
N GLY A 12 23.01 7.87 1.11
CA GLY A 12 23.15 6.41 0.92
C GLY A 12 21.88 5.60 1.21
N ASP A 13 21.91 4.28 0.99
CA ASP A 13 20.78 3.34 1.27
C ASP A 13 20.72 2.85 2.72
N ILE A 14 21.71 3.19 3.55
CA ILE A 14 21.92 2.66 4.91
C ILE A 14 20.75 2.99 5.85
N TRP A 15 19.99 4.03 5.56
CA TRP A 15 18.84 4.50 6.35
C TRP A 15 17.51 3.98 5.79
N CYS A 16 17.51 3.40 4.60
CA CYS A 16 16.42 2.58 4.08
C CYS A 16 16.57 1.13 4.57
N ASN A 17 17.79 0.62 4.60
CA ASN A 17 18.18 -0.74 5.02
C ASN A 17 19.35 -0.69 6.01
N PRO A 18 19.10 -0.36 7.28
CA PRO A 18 20.12 -0.45 8.33
C PRO A 18 20.61 -1.89 8.48
N GLN A 19 21.92 -2.06 8.62
CA GLN A 19 22.56 -3.36 8.81
C GLN A 19 22.99 -3.59 10.26
N THR A 20 23.03 -2.54 11.08
CA THR A 20 23.40 -2.63 12.50
C THR A 20 22.28 -2.10 13.42
N PRO A 21 22.17 -2.63 14.66
CA PRO A 21 21.19 -2.14 15.65
C PRO A 21 21.29 -0.63 15.93
N SER A 22 22.50 -0.07 15.90
CA SER A 22 22.73 1.38 16.05
C SER A 22 22.16 2.20 14.89
N GLU A 23 22.17 1.67 13.67
CA GLU A 23 21.60 2.33 12.50
C GLU A 23 20.06 2.27 12.51
N HIS A 24 19.47 1.19 13.01
CA HIS A 24 18.02 1.10 13.26
C HIS A 24 17.52 2.18 14.23
N LEU A 25 18.39 2.66 15.12
CA LEU A 25 18.07 3.73 16.05
C LEU A 25 18.54 5.10 15.55
N SER A 26 19.16 5.20 14.37
CA SER A 26 19.57 6.48 13.77
C SER A 26 18.37 7.41 13.57
N LEU A 27 18.59 8.73 13.65
CA LEU A 27 17.49 9.69 13.49
C LEU A 27 16.95 9.63 12.04
N GLU A 28 17.87 9.46 11.11
CA GLU A 28 17.69 9.30 9.67
C GLU A 28 16.75 8.11 9.36
N HIS A 29 17.06 6.92 9.89
CA HIS A 29 16.23 5.73 9.72
C HIS A 29 14.88 5.88 10.41
N THR A 30 14.88 6.47 11.62
CA THR A 30 13.65 6.67 12.38
C THR A 30 12.67 7.59 11.64
N LEU A 31 13.15 8.70 11.07
CA LEU A 31 12.37 9.60 10.22
C LEU A 31 11.91 8.93 8.92
N PHE A 32 12.77 8.12 8.30
CA PHE A 32 12.40 7.33 7.12
C PHE A 32 11.25 6.35 7.42
N ARG A 33 11.35 5.59 8.52
CA ARG A 33 10.30 4.65 8.95
C ARG A 33 8.99 5.36 9.26
N LEU A 34 9.01 6.48 9.98
CA LEU A 34 7.81 7.28 10.23
C LEU A 34 7.15 7.76 8.94
N LYS A 35 7.94 8.25 7.98
CA LYS A 35 7.44 8.66 6.66
C LYS A 35 6.78 7.49 5.92
N THR A 36 7.40 6.32 5.94
CA THR A 36 6.88 5.12 5.28
C THR A 36 5.56 4.67 5.92
N ILE A 37 5.49 4.58 7.25
CA ILE A 37 4.25 4.26 7.98
C ILE A 37 3.14 5.26 7.63
N ARG A 38 3.44 6.56 7.68
CA ARG A 38 2.48 7.61 7.30
C ARG A 38 1.99 7.43 5.86
N ASN A 39 2.90 7.17 4.92
CA ASN A 39 2.53 7.00 3.52
C ASN A 39 1.66 5.75 3.30
N THR A 40 1.93 4.65 4.00
CA THR A 40 1.06 3.46 3.96
C THR A 40 -0.35 3.80 4.48
N VAL A 41 -0.46 4.56 5.58
CA VAL A 41 -1.76 5.00 6.11
C VAL A 41 -2.50 5.91 5.12
N CYS A 42 -1.82 6.88 4.53
CA CYS A 42 -2.47 7.87 3.65
C CYS A 42 -2.78 7.35 2.24
N HIS A 43 -1.95 6.46 1.69
CA HIS A 43 -1.99 6.11 0.26
C HIS A 43 -2.35 4.63 0.03
N GLU A 44 -2.23 3.77 1.05
CA GLU A 44 -2.53 2.35 0.95
C GLU A 44 -3.42 1.86 2.11
N PRO A 45 -4.58 2.49 2.36
CA PRO A 45 -5.44 2.17 3.50
C PRO A 45 -5.98 0.73 3.45
N GLN A 46 -6.06 0.16 2.23
CA GLN A 46 -6.45 -1.24 1.96
C GLN A 46 -5.55 -2.22 2.74
N THR A 47 -4.25 -1.94 2.79
CA THR A 47 -3.23 -2.77 3.42
C THR A 47 -3.41 -2.82 4.94
N LEU A 48 -3.85 -1.72 5.54
CA LEU A 48 -4.12 -1.64 6.98
C LEU A 48 -5.44 -2.31 7.37
N MET A 49 -6.46 -2.24 6.50
CA MET A 49 -7.75 -2.88 6.73
C MET A 49 -7.68 -4.42 6.71
N GLN A 50 -6.63 -4.99 6.12
CA GLN A 50 -6.41 -6.44 6.05
C GLN A 50 -5.46 -6.96 7.14
N MET A 51 -4.91 -6.09 7.99
CA MET A 51 -4.00 -6.48 9.06
C MET A 51 -4.74 -7.18 10.20
N SER A 52 -4.11 -8.21 10.76
CA SER A 52 -4.59 -8.82 11.99
C SER A 52 -4.42 -7.85 13.16
N GLU A 53 -5.16 -8.07 14.24
CA GLU A 53 -5.01 -7.29 15.48
C GLU A 53 -3.57 -7.36 16.02
N ASN A 54 -2.92 -8.52 15.92
CA ASN A 54 -1.52 -8.68 16.29
C ASN A 54 -0.58 -7.82 15.43
N ASP A 55 -0.80 -7.74 14.12
CA ASP A 55 0.01 -6.89 13.24
C ASP A 55 -0.17 -5.41 13.57
N LEU A 56 -1.40 -5.00 13.89
CA LEU A 56 -1.70 -3.64 14.33
C LEU A 56 -1.01 -3.31 15.65
N GLN A 57 -0.98 -4.24 16.61
CA GLN A 57 -0.24 -4.07 17.87
C GLN A 57 1.28 -3.97 17.65
N LEU A 58 1.83 -4.81 16.78
CA LEU A 58 3.26 -4.73 16.42
C LEU A 58 3.59 -3.39 15.77
N LYS A 59 2.74 -2.88 14.88
CA LYS A 59 2.90 -1.56 14.25
C LYS A 59 2.78 -0.42 15.25
N LEU A 60 1.83 -0.51 16.19
CA LEU A 60 1.70 0.47 17.26
C LEU A 60 2.95 0.50 18.15
N SER A 61 3.46 -0.67 18.53
CA SER A 61 4.71 -0.79 19.31
C SER A 61 5.92 -0.22 18.55
N GLU A 62 6.01 -0.49 17.25
CA GLU A 62 7.04 0.10 16.39
C GLU A 62 6.94 1.63 16.42
N LEU A 63 5.74 2.19 16.21
CA LEU A 63 5.50 3.63 16.20
C LEU A 63 5.85 4.31 17.54
N ARG A 64 5.42 3.72 18.66
CA ARG A 64 5.75 4.19 20.02
C ARG A 64 7.25 4.29 20.21
N ASN A 65 8.00 3.25 19.79
CA ASN A 65 9.45 3.23 19.91
C ASN A 65 10.13 4.29 19.03
N LEU A 66 9.70 4.45 17.77
CA LEU A 66 10.23 5.46 16.86
C LEU A 66 10.02 6.89 17.43
N CYS A 67 8.81 7.20 17.91
CA CYS A 67 8.53 8.50 18.53
C CYS A 67 9.39 8.76 19.78
N ARG A 68 9.55 7.75 20.65
CA ARG A 68 10.44 7.82 21.82
C ARG A 68 11.87 8.18 21.42
N VAL A 69 12.42 7.46 20.44
CA VAL A 69 13.80 7.67 19.97
C VAL A 69 13.98 9.07 19.39
N ILE A 70 13.01 9.58 18.62
CA ILE A 70 13.06 10.94 18.08
C ILE A 70 13.06 11.98 19.21
N LEU A 71 12.13 11.88 20.17
CA LEU A 71 12.05 12.84 21.26
C LEU A 71 13.33 12.85 22.09
N GLN A 72 13.89 11.67 22.37
CA GLN A 72 15.18 11.56 23.07
C GLN A 72 16.32 12.19 22.27
N LYS A 73 16.46 11.86 20.98
CA LYS A 73 17.54 12.40 20.15
C LYS A 73 17.40 13.90 19.89
N ALA A 74 16.19 14.39 19.64
CA ALA A 74 15.90 15.80 19.44
C ALA A 74 16.17 16.61 20.72
N GLY A 75 15.74 16.09 21.87
CA GLY A 75 16.00 16.71 23.16
C GLY A 75 17.50 16.80 23.48
N LEU A 76 18.24 15.71 23.27
CA LEU A 76 19.69 15.69 23.45
C LEU A 76 20.40 16.67 22.49
N LYS A 77 20.05 16.68 21.20
CA LYS A 77 20.60 17.65 20.24
C LYS A 77 20.26 19.10 20.58
N SER A 78 19.16 19.33 21.28
CA SER A 78 18.71 20.66 21.72
C SER A 78 19.20 21.03 23.13
N ASN A 79 20.15 20.27 23.70
CA ASN A 79 20.69 20.46 25.05
C ASN A 79 19.62 20.56 26.15
N LYS A 80 18.52 19.81 26.01
CA LYS A 80 17.49 19.73 27.07
C LYS A 80 17.95 18.81 28.18
N SER A 81 17.52 19.08 29.42
CA SER A 81 17.80 18.22 30.55
C SER A 81 17.16 16.84 30.37
N ARG A 82 17.77 15.81 30.97
CA ARG A 82 17.22 14.45 30.90
C ARG A 82 15.79 14.37 31.45
N SER A 83 15.53 15.05 32.56
CA SER A 83 14.20 15.14 33.17
C SER A 83 13.14 15.76 32.24
N PHE A 84 13.52 16.78 31.47
CA PHE A 84 12.62 17.39 30.49
C PHE A 84 12.28 16.41 29.36
N ILE A 85 13.28 15.69 28.86
CA ILE A 85 13.14 14.69 27.80
C ILE A 85 12.25 13.54 28.28
N ASP A 86 12.55 12.98 29.45
CA ASP A 86 11.82 11.84 30.01
C ASP A 86 10.36 12.20 30.29
N SER A 87 10.08 13.43 30.75
CA SER A 87 8.71 13.94 30.92
C SER A 87 7.95 14.02 29.59
N HIS A 88 8.58 14.48 28.50
CA HIS A 88 7.93 14.54 27.19
C HIS A 88 7.71 13.15 26.58
N VAL A 89 8.65 12.23 26.79
CA VAL A 89 8.48 10.83 26.42
C VAL A 89 7.31 10.21 27.17
N HIS A 90 7.20 10.44 28.48
CA HIS A 90 6.10 9.94 29.29
C HIS A 90 4.74 10.51 28.85
N ASN A 91 4.67 11.80 28.57
CA ASN A 91 3.45 12.43 28.04
C ASN A 91 3.04 11.83 26.69
N MET A 92 4.00 11.61 25.79
CA MET A 92 3.76 10.97 24.49
C MET A 92 3.26 9.53 24.65
N GLU A 93 3.84 8.75 25.58
CA GLU A 93 3.37 7.38 25.86
C GLU A 93 1.93 7.39 26.38
N LYS A 94 1.61 8.33 27.27
CA LYS A 94 0.25 8.52 27.78
C LYS A 94 -0.74 8.89 26.67
N GLU A 95 -0.37 9.76 25.74
CA GLU A 95 -1.21 10.08 24.58
C GLU A 95 -1.49 8.86 23.72
N PHE A 96 -0.52 7.96 23.54
CA PHE A 96 -0.75 6.69 22.82
C PHE A 96 -1.73 5.77 23.56
N ASP A 97 -1.60 5.66 24.89
CA ASP A 97 -2.53 4.87 25.70
C ASP A 97 -3.94 5.46 25.66
N ASP A 98 -4.07 6.79 25.72
CA ASP A 98 -5.34 7.50 25.64
C ASP A 98 -6.02 7.28 24.28
N ILE A 99 -5.27 7.34 23.16
CA ILE A 99 -5.78 7.06 21.81
C ILE A 99 -6.21 5.59 21.67
N GLN A 100 -5.49 4.67 22.31
CA GLN A 100 -5.84 3.25 22.25
C GLN A 100 -7.08 2.92 23.07
N ALA A 101 -7.22 3.53 24.26
CA ALA A 101 -8.40 3.37 25.12
C ALA A 101 -9.62 4.11 24.56
N ASN A 102 -9.40 5.25 23.91
CA ASN A 102 -10.43 6.09 23.32
C ASN A 102 -10.12 6.30 21.83
N PRO A 103 -10.30 5.27 20.99
CA PRO A 103 -10.03 5.39 19.56
C PRO A 103 -10.83 6.55 19.00
N ILE A 104 -10.12 7.47 18.32
CA ILE A 104 -10.75 8.57 17.59
C ILE A 104 -11.80 7.91 16.70
N PRO A 105 -13.09 8.28 16.83
CA PRO A 105 -14.11 7.71 15.98
C PRO A 105 -13.74 8.08 14.54
N SER A 106 -13.12 7.13 13.82
CA SER A 106 -13.09 7.18 12.37
C SER A 106 -14.57 7.29 12.01
N GLY A 107 -14.97 8.31 11.26
CA GLY A 107 -16.39 8.66 11.04
C GLY A 107 -17.24 7.57 10.35
N ILE A 108 -16.73 6.34 10.30
CA ILE A 108 -17.29 5.09 9.82
C ILE A 108 -17.16 4.07 10.96
N THR A 109 -18.24 3.88 11.71
CA THR A 109 -18.40 2.74 12.62
C THR A 109 -18.32 1.42 11.83
N ALA A 110 -18.05 0.30 12.49
CA ALA A 110 -18.07 -1.03 11.86
C ALA A 110 -19.37 -1.29 11.08
N GLU A 111 -20.50 -0.81 11.60
CA GLU A 111 -21.81 -0.85 10.95
C GLU A 111 -21.84 -0.02 9.65
N LYS A 112 -21.26 1.17 9.66
CA LYS A 112 -21.17 2.04 8.49
C LYS A 112 -20.19 1.49 7.45
N PHE A 113 -19.12 0.82 7.87
CA PHE A 113 -18.21 0.09 6.98
C PHE A 113 -18.90 -1.09 6.32
N ALA A 114 -19.60 -1.92 7.10
CA ALA A 114 -20.39 -3.04 6.59
C ALA A 114 -21.50 -2.57 5.62
N LEU A 115 -22.12 -1.42 5.91
CA LEU A 115 -23.11 -0.81 5.03
C LEU A 115 -22.49 -0.35 3.70
N VAL A 116 -21.34 0.34 3.73
CA VAL A 116 -20.63 0.77 2.51
C VAL A 116 -20.17 -0.44 1.71
N ALA A 117 -19.60 -1.46 2.35
CA ALA A 117 -19.23 -2.71 1.69
C ALA A 117 -20.44 -3.40 1.03
N LYS A 118 -21.60 -3.42 1.71
CA LYS A 118 -22.86 -3.98 1.18
C LYS A 118 -23.42 -3.17 0.00
N ILE A 119 -23.33 -1.84 0.05
CA ILE A 119 -23.70 -0.95 -1.06
C ILE A 119 -22.79 -1.21 -2.26
N GLU A 120 -21.49 -1.32 -2.04
CA GLU A 120 -20.52 -1.54 -3.11
C GLU A 120 -20.67 -2.94 -3.74
N MET A 121 -20.84 -3.99 -2.92
CA MET A 121 -21.20 -5.32 -3.39
C MET A 121 -22.50 -5.32 -4.20
N LYS A 122 -23.51 -4.55 -3.79
CA LYS A 122 -24.75 -4.40 -4.56
C LYS A 122 -24.52 -3.72 -5.91
N LYS A 123 -23.67 -2.68 -5.98
CA LYS A 123 -23.30 -2.06 -7.26
C LYS A 123 -22.62 -3.07 -8.19
N TYR A 124 -21.70 -3.88 -7.68
CA TYR A 124 -21.06 -4.95 -8.47
C TYR A 124 -22.05 -6.05 -8.88
N SER A 125 -23.02 -6.41 -8.01
CA SER A 125 -24.07 -7.37 -8.37
C SER A 125 -25.03 -6.82 -9.44
N ASN A 126 -25.31 -5.51 -9.42
CA ASN A 126 -26.13 -4.85 -10.44
C ASN A 126 -25.38 -4.71 -11.78
N ILE A 127 -24.06 -4.54 -11.73
CA ILE A 127 -23.18 -4.64 -12.91
C ILE A 127 -23.22 -6.08 -13.44
N ALA A 128 -23.22 -7.08 -12.56
CA ALA A 128 -23.29 -8.51 -12.91
C ALA A 128 -24.64 -8.94 -13.55
N THR A 129 -25.75 -8.33 -13.15
CA THR A 129 -27.06 -8.54 -13.80
C THR A 129 -27.25 -7.70 -15.07
N SER A 130 -26.44 -6.66 -15.29
CA SER A 130 -26.42 -5.89 -16.55
C SER A 130 -25.57 -6.55 -17.64
N ILE A 131 -24.98 -7.72 -17.35
CA ILE A 131 -24.21 -8.58 -18.26
C ILE A 131 -25.13 -9.36 -19.23
N ASN A 132 -26.15 -8.71 -19.78
CA ASN A 132 -26.85 -9.25 -20.96
C ASN A 132 -26.30 -8.67 -22.28
N ASN A 133 -25.34 -7.72 -22.20
CA ASN A 133 -24.69 -7.09 -23.34
C ASN A 133 -23.16 -7.26 -23.33
N ILE A 134 -22.60 -8.40 -22.89
CA ILE A 134 -21.19 -8.70 -23.22
C ILE A 134 -21.14 -8.93 -24.74
N VAL A 135 -20.75 -7.90 -25.46
CA VAL A 135 -20.31 -8.04 -26.85
C VAL A 135 -18.92 -8.68 -26.80
N GLN A 136 -18.77 -9.85 -27.42
CA GLN A 136 -17.45 -10.48 -27.53
C GLN A 136 -16.48 -9.52 -28.24
N PRO A 137 -15.26 -9.33 -27.72
CA PRO A 137 -14.28 -8.47 -28.36
C PRO A 137 -13.96 -9.00 -29.76
N HIS A 138 -13.94 -8.10 -30.74
CA HIS A 138 -13.52 -8.43 -32.10
C HIS A 138 -11.99 -8.57 -32.13
N LEU A 139 -11.51 -9.80 -32.01
CA LEU A 139 -10.07 -10.11 -32.08
C LEU A 139 -9.71 -10.60 -33.47
N GLU A 140 -8.54 -10.19 -33.96
CA GLU A 140 -7.96 -10.70 -35.20
C GLU A 140 -6.58 -11.30 -34.90
N ALA A 141 -6.36 -12.52 -35.38
CA ALA A 141 -5.04 -13.13 -35.38
C ALA A 141 -4.41 -13.00 -36.77
N LYS A 142 -3.17 -12.53 -36.81
CA LYS A 142 -2.34 -12.58 -38.03
C LYS A 142 -1.56 -13.89 -38.02
N ASP A 143 -1.93 -14.80 -38.91
CA ASP A 143 -1.18 -16.02 -39.17
C ASP A 143 -0.54 -16.00 -40.57
N SER A 144 0.19 -17.05 -40.95
CA SER A 144 0.82 -17.18 -42.26
C SER A 144 -0.17 -17.24 -43.43
N THR A 145 -1.48 -17.34 -43.15
CA THR A 145 -2.56 -17.40 -44.14
C THR A 145 -3.40 -16.12 -44.18
N GLY A 146 -3.05 -15.09 -43.41
CA GLY A 146 -3.72 -13.79 -43.38
C GLY A 146 -4.27 -13.41 -42.01
N ARG A 147 -5.19 -12.43 -41.99
CA ARG A 147 -5.90 -12.03 -40.76
C ARG A 147 -7.21 -12.82 -40.65
N LYS A 148 -7.40 -13.49 -39.52
CA LYS A 148 -8.63 -14.24 -39.23
C LYS A 148 -9.25 -13.74 -37.94
N LYS A 149 -10.57 -13.54 -37.96
CA LYS A 149 -11.36 -13.22 -36.77
C LYS A 149 -11.27 -14.37 -35.76
N ARG A 150 -11.06 -14.06 -34.49
CA ARG A 150 -10.95 -15.00 -33.38
C ARG A 150 -11.87 -14.57 -32.24
N SER A 151 -12.41 -15.55 -31.53
CA SER A 151 -13.09 -15.33 -30.26
C SER A 151 -12.07 -15.33 -29.12
N LEU A 152 -12.40 -14.69 -27.99
CA LEU A 152 -11.55 -14.71 -26.80
C LEU A 152 -11.33 -16.16 -26.30
N LYS A 153 -12.36 -17.00 -26.37
CA LYS A 153 -12.27 -18.43 -26.01
C LYS A 153 -11.21 -19.16 -26.83
N THR A 154 -11.13 -18.87 -28.14
CA THR A 154 -10.13 -19.46 -29.04
C THR A 154 -8.71 -18.99 -28.72
N VAL A 155 -8.55 -17.74 -28.28
CA VAL A 155 -7.25 -17.18 -27.87
C VAL A 155 -6.78 -17.83 -26.56
N LEU A 156 -7.66 -18.02 -25.59
CA LEU A 156 -7.34 -18.68 -24.32
C LEU A 156 -7.01 -20.16 -24.47
N SER A 157 -7.60 -20.83 -25.48
CA SER A 157 -7.31 -22.23 -25.79
C SER A 157 -6.17 -22.40 -26.81
N TRP A 158 -5.43 -21.35 -27.14
CA TRP A 158 -4.40 -21.42 -28.17
C TRP A 158 -3.26 -22.32 -27.72
N LYS A 159 -2.81 -23.20 -28.63
CA LYS A 159 -1.61 -24.03 -28.46
C LYS A 159 -0.52 -23.70 -29.47
N CYS A 160 0.72 -23.73 -29.02
CA CYS A 160 1.91 -23.67 -29.87
C CYS A 160 1.98 -24.91 -30.77
N LYS A 161 2.87 -24.90 -31.78
CA LYS A 161 3.01 -26.02 -32.73
C LYS A 161 3.38 -27.35 -32.05
N ASP A 162 4.02 -27.27 -30.89
CA ASP A 162 4.41 -28.39 -30.03
C ASP A 162 3.31 -28.83 -29.05
N GLY A 163 2.11 -28.24 -29.12
CA GLY A 163 0.99 -28.53 -28.21
C GLY A 163 1.06 -27.85 -26.84
N SER A 164 2.14 -27.08 -26.57
CA SER A 164 2.27 -26.32 -25.33
C SER A 164 1.36 -25.09 -25.31
N SER A 165 1.08 -24.55 -24.13
CA SER A 165 0.41 -23.24 -24.00
C SER A 165 1.43 -22.12 -24.27
N PRO A 166 1.04 -21.03 -24.96
CA PRO A 166 1.95 -19.92 -25.22
C PRO A 166 2.38 -19.25 -23.91
N SER A 167 3.67 -18.91 -23.79
CA SER A 167 4.22 -18.20 -22.63
C SER A 167 3.82 -16.72 -22.59
N CYS A 168 3.41 -16.15 -23.72
CA CYS A 168 2.96 -14.76 -23.84
C CYS A 168 1.97 -14.61 -25.00
N ILE A 169 0.93 -13.80 -24.79
CA ILE A 169 -0.01 -13.37 -25.84
C ILE A 169 0.07 -11.86 -25.95
N LEU A 170 0.49 -11.35 -27.10
CA LEU A 170 0.58 -9.91 -27.37
C LEU A 170 -0.74 -9.40 -27.95
N LEU A 171 -1.45 -8.57 -27.19
CA LEU A 171 -2.66 -7.87 -27.63
C LEU A 171 -2.30 -6.47 -28.16
N ILE A 172 -2.59 -6.21 -29.44
CA ILE A 172 -2.31 -4.94 -30.12
C ILE A 172 -3.64 -4.31 -30.57
N GLY A 173 -3.74 -2.99 -30.42
CA GLY A 173 -4.90 -2.21 -30.86
C GLY A 173 -4.69 -0.72 -30.58
N GLU A 174 -5.47 0.14 -31.23
CA GLU A 174 -5.38 1.60 -31.08
C GLU A 174 -5.68 2.06 -29.64
N THR A 175 -5.35 3.31 -29.33
CA THR A 175 -5.67 3.91 -28.03
C THR A 175 -7.19 3.97 -27.87
N GLY A 176 -7.70 3.53 -26.71
CA GLY A 176 -9.15 3.52 -26.43
C GLY A 176 -9.92 2.30 -26.92
N THR A 177 -9.29 1.32 -27.59
CA THR A 177 -9.98 0.10 -28.07
C THR A 177 -10.32 -0.94 -27.00
N GLY A 178 -10.15 -0.60 -25.72
CA GLY A 178 -10.53 -1.49 -24.62
C GLY A 178 -9.56 -2.65 -24.36
N LYS A 179 -8.28 -2.56 -24.74
CA LYS A 179 -7.26 -3.60 -24.44
C LYS A 179 -7.23 -3.97 -22.95
N SER A 180 -7.31 -2.99 -22.05
CA SER A 180 -7.35 -3.21 -20.61
C SER A 180 -8.66 -3.81 -20.10
N THR A 181 -9.75 -3.73 -20.88
CA THR A 181 -11.05 -4.34 -20.56
C THR A 181 -11.12 -5.78 -21.06
N VAL A 182 -10.31 -6.14 -22.07
CA VAL A 182 -10.17 -7.50 -22.58
C VAL A 182 -9.27 -8.36 -21.68
N CYS A 183 -8.24 -7.76 -21.07
CA CYS A 183 -7.41 -8.39 -20.04
C CYS A 183 -8.15 -8.44 -18.70
#